data_AF-A0A1H0LU61-F1
#
_entry.id   AF-A0A1H0LU61-F1
#
_cell.length_a   1.000
_cell.length_b   1.000
_cell.length_c   1.000
_cell.angle_alpha   90.00
_cell.angle_beta   90.00
_cell.angle_gamma   90.00
#
_symmetry.space_group_name_H-M   'P 1'
#
loop_
_entity.id
_entity.type
_entity.pdbx_description
1 polymer ?
#
loop_
_entity_poly.entity_id
_entity_poly.type
_entity_poly.pdbx_seq_one_letter_code
_entity_poly.pdbx_strand_id
1 'polypeptide(L)'
;MEFTNANRTPAGQALHDAGLQDGFTLNLMRAQSQVVVLNLLGQHNASCEVRDNIAAHGGQEVQVWTKPINARWLDGVGLRVSVAIPGPESTEDQRQQSAQQLGHLCTALQELIDGAPAPAQPAEATA
;
A
#
# COMPACT_ATOMS: atom_id res chain seq x y z
N MET A 1 16.89 -12.77 18.24
CA MET A 1 15.90 -11.99 17.48
C MET A 1 14.91 -12.98 16.90
N GLU A 2 13.69 -13.04 17.44
CA GLU A 2 12.61 -13.82 16.83
C GLU A 2 12.03 -13.02 15.66
N PHE A 3 12.08 -13.59 14.46
CA PHE A 3 11.35 -13.05 13.31
C PHE A 3 9.90 -13.48 13.45
N THR A 4 9.00 -12.52 13.70
CA THR A 4 7.56 -12.79 13.74
C THR A 4 7.12 -13.27 12.36
N ASN A 5 6.64 -14.50 12.26
CA ASN A 5 6.10 -15.05 11.02
C ASN A 5 4.95 -14.16 10.55
N ALA A 6 5.08 -13.54 9.37
CA ALA A 6 4.14 -12.58 8.81
C ALA A 6 2.71 -13.12 8.71
N ASN A 7 2.55 -14.45 8.58
CA ASN A 7 1.25 -15.13 8.56
C ASN A 7 0.51 -15.07 9.90
N ARG A 8 1.18 -14.70 11.01
CA ARG A 8 0.55 -14.56 12.33
C ARG A 8 0.12 -13.12 12.65
N THR A 9 0.33 -12.18 11.73
CA THR A 9 -0.24 -10.83 11.86
C THR A 9 -1.72 -10.86 11.49
N PRO A 10 -2.57 -10.00 12.09
CA PRO A 10 -3.98 -9.91 11.70
C PRO A 10 -4.18 -9.66 10.20
N ALA A 11 -3.26 -8.90 9.58
CA ALA A 11 -3.21 -8.70 8.15
C ALA A 11 -2.85 -10.00 7.40
N GLY A 12 -1.82 -10.73 7.84
CA GLY A 12 -1.43 -12.01 7.24
C GLY A 12 -2.53 -13.08 7.29
N GLN A 13 -3.31 -13.11 8.37
CA GLN A 13 -4.45 -14.03 8.53
C GLN A 13 -5.62 -13.66 7.61
N ALA A 14 -6.00 -12.38 7.56
CA ALA A 14 -7.07 -11.90 6.67
C ALA A 14 -6.77 -12.17 5.18
N LEU A 15 -5.50 -12.07 4.77
CA LEU A 15 -5.06 -12.35 3.41
C LEU A 15 -5.08 -13.86 3.08
N HIS A 16 -4.72 -14.71 4.05
CA HIS A 16 -4.82 -16.16 3.91
C HIS A 16 -6.28 -16.60 3.75
N ASP A 17 -7.17 -16.05 4.60
CA ASP A 17 -8.59 -16.37 4.60
C ASP A 17 -9.31 -15.87 3.32
N ALA A 18 -8.76 -14.84 2.65
CA ALA A 18 -9.25 -14.33 1.36
C ALA A 18 -8.80 -15.14 0.13
N GLY A 19 -8.02 -16.21 0.28
CA GLY A 19 -7.57 -17.07 -0.83
C GLY A 19 -6.57 -16.39 -1.78
N LEU A 20 -5.92 -15.31 -1.32
CA LEU A 20 -4.96 -14.55 -2.12
C LEU A 20 -3.67 -15.35 -2.32
N GLN A 21 -3.42 -15.76 -3.57
CA GLN A 21 -2.17 -16.39 -3.99
C GLN A 21 -0.95 -15.52 -3.65
N ASP A 22 0.17 -16.19 -3.37
CA ASP A 22 1.42 -15.67 -2.80
C ASP A 22 1.84 -14.27 -3.28
N GLY A 23 1.66 -13.95 -4.57
CA GLY A 23 2.09 -12.67 -5.16
C GLY A 23 1.45 -11.41 -4.55
N PHE A 24 0.16 -11.41 -4.25
CA PHE A 24 -0.50 -10.23 -3.66
C PHE A 24 -0.02 -10.00 -2.23
N THR A 25 -0.02 -11.06 -1.42
CA THR A 25 0.46 -11.04 -0.04
C THR A 25 1.92 -10.63 0.04
N LEU A 26 2.77 -11.16 -0.85
CA LEU A 26 4.18 -10.77 -0.94
C LEU A 26 4.36 -9.28 -1.27
N ASN A 27 3.60 -8.76 -2.24
CA ASN A 27 3.66 -7.34 -2.58
C ASN A 27 3.14 -6.45 -1.45
N LEU A 28 2.14 -6.90 -0.68
CA LEU A 28 1.65 -6.14 0.48
C LEU A 28 2.69 -6.08 1.58
N MET A 29 3.30 -7.22 1.93
CA MET A 29 4.39 -7.29 2.91
C MET A 29 5.59 -6.45 2.46
N ARG A 30 5.88 -6.45 1.16
CA ARG A 30 6.92 -5.60 0.57
C ARG A 30 6.59 -4.10 0.72
N ALA A 31 5.38 -3.68 0.40
CA ALA A 31 4.95 -2.29 0.55
C ALA A 31 5.04 -1.83 2.02
N GLN A 32 4.58 -2.66 2.97
CA GLN A 32 4.72 -2.40 4.41
C GLN A 32 6.19 -2.24 4.82
N SER A 33 7.06 -3.13 4.35
CA SER A 33 8.50 -3.07 4.64
C SER A 33 9.14 -1.80 4.06
N GLN A 34 8.78 -1.42 2.83
CA GLN A 34 9.29 -0.20 2.19
C GLN A 34 8.82 1.08 2.91
N VAL A 35 7.59 1.11 3.43
CA VAL A 35 7.11 2.21 4.28
C VAL A 35 7.94 2.35 5.55
N VAL A 36 8.29 1.24 6.21
CA VAL A 36 9.19 1.26 7.38
C VAL A 36 10.56 1.81 6.99
N VAL A 37 11.13 1.34 5.87
CA VAL A 37 12.43 1.84 5.37
C VAL A 37 12.38 3.34 5.08
N LEU A 38 11.34 3.84 4.42
CA LEU A 38 11.16 5.27 4.15
C LEU A 38 11.16 6.12 5.42
N ASN A 39 10.46 5.65 6.46
CA ASN A 39 10.46 6.31 7.76
C ASN A 39 11.85 6.28 8.42
N LEU A 40 12.59 5.17 8.32
CA LEU A 40 13.93 5.03 8.89
C LEU A 40 14.98 5.91 8.19
N LEU A 41 14.86 6.13 6.88
CA LEU A 41 15.72 7.06 6.15
C LEU A 41 15.53 8.52 6.60
N GLY A 42 14.43 8.83 7.30
CA GLY A 42 14.19 10.16 7.87
C GLY A 42 13.95 11.25 6.83
N GLN A 43 13.59 10.88 5.60
CA GLN A 43 13.24 11.84 4.53
C GLN A 43 11.73 12.01 4.38
N HIS A 44 10.97 10.96 4.72
CA HIS A 44 9.52 10.90 4.56
C HIS A 44 8.86 10.43 5.85
N ASN A 45 7.64 10.93 6.08
CA ASN A 45 6.64 10.29 6.93
C ASN A 45 5.74 9.45 6.04
N ALA A 46 5.67 8.15 6.29
CA ALA A 46 4.90 7.19 5.51
C ALA A 46 4.06 6.28 6.41
N SER A 47 2.88 5.88 5.94
CA SER A 47 2.04 4.86 6.56
C SER A 47 1.51 3.89 5.52
N CYS A 48 1.22 2.67 5.98
CA CYS A 48 0.56 1.62 5.22
C CYS A 48 -0.46 0.96 6.15
N GLU A 49 -1.74 1.11 5.82
CA GLU A 49 -2.85 0.65 6.66
C GLU A 49 -3.80 -0.22 5.84
N VAL A 50 -4.29 -1.28 6.47
CA VAL A 50 -5.39 -2.09 5.94
C VAL A 50 -6.66 -1.61 6.63
N ARG A 51 -7.69 -1.28 5.86
CA ARG A 51 -8.96 -0.80 6.40
C ARG A 51 -10.14 -1.40 5.65
N ASP A 52 -11.29 -1.44 6.33
CA ASP A 52 -12.54 -1.82 5.70
C ASP A 52 -13.02 -0.70 4.77
N ASN A 53 -13.45 -1.08 3.57
CA ASN A 53 -14.05 -0.18 2.59
C ASN A 53 -15.14 -0.93 1.83
N ILE A 54 -16.40 -0.58 2.08
CA ILE A 54 -17.57 -1.18 1.42
C ILE A 54 -17.62 -0.96 -0.10
N ALA A 55 -16.88 0.02 -0.62
CA ALA A 55 -16.79 0.29 -2.05
C ALA A 55 -15.71 -0.57 -2.74
N ALA A 56 -14.82 -1.23 -1.99
CA ALA A 56 -13.79 -2.10 -2.53
C ALA A 56 -14.36 -3.51 -2.82
N HIS A 57 -13.93 -4.14 -3.91
CA HIS A 57 -14.48 -5.43 -4.38
C HIS A 57 -14.15 -6.66 -3.51
N GLY A 58 -13.45 -6.47 -2.39
CA GLY A 58 -13.30 -7.45 -1.32
C GLY A 58 -13.61 -6.91 0.06
N GLY A 59 -14.30 -5.76 0.15
CA GLY A 59 -14.70 -5.14 1.40
C GLY A 59 -13.57 -4.47 2.19
N GLN A 60 -12.33 -4.57 1.72
CA GLN A 60 -11.14 -3.99 2.35
C GLN A 60 -10.21 -3.36 1.32
N GLU A 61 -9.35 -2.46 1.78
CA GLU A 61 -8.29 -1.87 0.98
C GLU A 61 -7.01 -1.65 1.78
N VAL A 62 -5.88 -1.65 1.08
CA VAL A 62 -4.61 -1.15 1.55
C VAL A 62 -4.51 0.31 1.17
N GLN A 63 -4.30 1.17 2.15
CA GLN A 63 -4.04 2.58 1.92
C GLN A 63 -2.59 2.90 2.29
N VAL A 64 -1.84 3.46 1.34
CA VAL A 64 -0.48 3.93 1.56
C VAL A 64 -0.40 5.41 1.29
N TRP A 65 0.23 6.13 2.21
CA TRP A 65 0.57 7.52 2.00
C TRP A 65 2.01 7.79 2.41
N THR A 66 2.66 8.67 1.68
CA THR A 66 3.98 9.18 1.99
C THR A 66 3.97 10.68 1.90
N LYS A 67 4.87 11.31 2.65
CA LYS A 67 5.01 12.75 2.65
C LYS A 67 6.43 13.15 3.05
N PRO A 68 7.10 14.05 2.31
CA PRO A 68 8.38 14.60 2.74
C PRO A 68 8.27 15.27 4.12
N ILE A 69 9.27 15.10 5.00
CA ILE A 69 9.22 15.64 6.38
C ILE A 69 8.97 17.15 6.42
N ASN A 70 9.52 17.89 5.46
CA ASN A 70 9.41 19.36 5.41
C ASN A 70 8.18 19.86 4.64
N ALA A 71 7.37 18.97 4.06
CA ALA A 71 6.15 19.36 3.35
C ALA A 71 4.97 19.55 4.33
N ARG A 72 3.98 20.35 3.97
CA ARG A 72 2.64 20.36 4.58
C ARG A 72 1.74 19.37 3.86
N TRP A 73 0.73 18.85 4.55
CA TRP A 73 -0.16 17.84 3.97
C TRP A 73 -1.00 18.41 2.82
N LEU A 74 -1.25 19.72 2.86
CA LEU A 74 -1.99 20.46 1.84
C LEU A 74 -1.15 20.82 0.62
N ASP A 75 0.16 20.56 0.64
CA ASP A 75 1.05 20.93 -0.47
C ASP A 75 0.86 19.98 -1.68
N GLY A 76 0.10 18.90 -1.53
CA GLY A 76 -0.19 17.96 -2.63
C GLY A 76 1.05 17.21 -3.10
N VAL A 77 2.02 16.94 -2.21
CA VAL A 77 3.27 16.25 -2.55
C VAL A 77 3.40 14.97 -1.73
N GLY A 78 3.80 13.87 -2.38
CA GLY A 78 3.95 12.55 -1.79
C GLY A 78 3.11 11.51 -2.51
N LEU A 79 3.14 10.26 -2.06
CA LEU A 79 2.26 9.21 -2.56
C LEU A 79 0.96 9.17 -1.74
N ARG A 80 -0.15 8.87 -2.40
CA ARG A 80 -1.44 8.58 -1.77
C ARG A 80 -2.16 7.59 -2.67
N VAL A 81 -2.22 6.34 -2.25
CA VAL A 81 -2.74 5.24 -3.06
C VAL A 81 -3.62 4.37 -2.18
N SER A 82 -4.80 4.03 -2.69
CA SER A 82 -5.65 2.96 -2.15
C SER A 82 -5.69 1.81 -3.14
N VAL A 83 -5.49 0.58 -2.67
CA VAL A 83 -5.57 -0.64 -3.47
C VAL A 83 -6.57 -1.57 -2.80
N ALA A 84 -7.63 -1.94 -3.52
CA ALA A 84 -8.62 -2.89 -3.01
C ALA A 84 -7.96 -4.25 -2.72
N ILE A 85 -8.25 -4.84 -1.57
CA ILE A 85 -7.87 -6.21 -1.23
C ILE A 85 -8.94 -7.12 -1.84
N PRO A 86 -8.59 -8.03 -2.76
CA PRO A 86 -9.57 -8.94 -3.31
C PRO A 86 -10.09 -9.91 -2.25
N GLY A 87 -11.39 -10.21 -2.30
CA GLY A 87 -12.06 -11.18 -1.44
C GLY A 87 -12.53 -12.42 -2.23
N PRO A 88 -13.24 -13.34 -1.56
CA PRO A 88 -13.78 -14.55 -2.19
C PRO A 88 -14.67 -14.27 -3.41
N GLU A 89 -15.41 -13.17 -3.36
CA GLU A 89 -16.35 -12.75 -4.42
C GLU A 89 -15.71 -11.88 -5.51
N SER A 90 -14.41 -11.53 -5.39
CA SER A 90 -13.74 -10.75 -6.42
C SER A 90 -13.62 -11.55 -7.72
N THR A 91 -13.74 -10.88 -8.86
CA THR A 91 -13.48 -11.49 -10.17
C THR A 91 -11.98 -11.66 -10.41
N GLU A 92 -11.61 -12.44 -11.42
CA GLU A 92 -10.19 -12.59 -11.78
C GLU A 92 -9.57 -11.28 -12.25
N ASP A 93 -10.30 -10.51 -13.06
CA ASP A 93 -9.86 -9.19 -13.51
C ASP A 93 -9.62 -8.25 -12.32
N GLN A 94 -10.50 -8.27 -11.32
CA GLN A 94 -10.35 -7.49 -10.10
C GLN A 94 -9.13 -7.92 -9.29
N ARG A 95 -8.91 -9.23 -9.13
CA ARG A 95 -7.71 -9.77 -8.48
C ARG A 95 -6.43 -9.32 -9.20
N GLN A 96 -6.42 -9.44 -10.52
CA GLN A 96 -5.28 -9.04 -11.35
C GLN A 96 -5.02 -7.53 -11.28
N GLN A 97 -6.09 -6.71 -11.34
CA GLN A 97 -6.00 -5.27 -11.23
C GLN A 97 -5.42 -4.84 -9.87
N SER A 98 -5.92 -5.40 -8.77
CA SER A 98 -5.38 -5.14 -7.42
C SER A 98 -3.91 -5.53 -7.31
N ALA A 99 -3.52 -6.69 -7.85
CA ALA A 99 -2.13 -7.14 -7.83
C ALA A 99 -1.22 -6.21 -8.63
N GLN A 100 -1.67 -5.73 -9.80
CA GLN A 100 -0.93 -4.76 -10.62
C GLN A 100 -0.78 -3.41 -9.91
N GLN A 101 -1.87 -2.89 -9.34
CA GLN A 101 -1.85 -1.63 -8.58
C GLN A 101 -0.87 -1.70 -7.41
N LEU A 102 -0.88 -2.82 -6.67
CA LEU A 102 0.06 -3.05 -5.57
C LEU A 102 1.51 -3.17 -6.06
N GLY A 103 1.74 -3.80 -7.21
CA GLY A 103 3.04 -3.83 -7.87
C GLY A 103 3.56 -2.44 -8.23
N HIS A 104 2.72 -1.60 -8.83
CA HIS A 104 3.07 -0.20 -9.14
C HIS A 104 3.37 0.61 -7.87
N LEU A 105 2.61 0.38 -6.79
CA LEU A 105 2.85 1.01 -5.50
C LEU A 105 4.24 0.64 -4.94
N CYS A 106 4.60 -0.65 -4.97
CA CYS A 106 5.93 -1.10 -4.53
C CYS A 106 7.07 -0.45 -5.34
N THR A 107 6.88 -0.26 -6.65
CA THR A 107 7.85 0.43 -7.50
C THR A 107 7.97 1.90 -7.10
N ALA A 108 6.84 2.60 -6.94
CA ALA A 108 6.85 4.01 -6.54
C ALA A 108 7.48 4.23 -5.15
N LEU A 109 7.22 3.33 -4.19
CA LEU A 109 7.89 3.36 -2.89
C LEU A 109 9.40 3.12 -3.00
N GLN A 110 9.82 2.20 -3.88
CA GLN A 110 11.24 1.96 -4.13
C GLN A 110 11.93 3.19 -4.72
N GLU A 111 11.30 3.86 -5.67
CA GLU A 111 11.82 5.10 -6.25
C GLU A 111 12.06 6.17 -5.17
N LEU A 112 11.11 6.34 -4.25
CA LEU A 112 11.29 7.26 -3.12
C LEU A 112 12.45 6.84 -2.19
N ILE A 113 12.62 5.54 -1.95
CA ILE A 113 13.74 5.00 -1.16
C ILE A 113 15.07 5.29 -1.85
N ASP A 114 15.11 5.17 -3.18
CA ASP A 114 16.28 5.43 -4.01
C ASP A 114 16.57 6.94 -4.19
N GLY A 115 15.74 7.80 -3.58
CA GLY A 115 15.92 9.26 -3.57
C GLY A 115 15.27 9.98 -4.75
N ALA A 116 14.36 9.34 -5.47
CA ALA A 116 13.53 10.01 -6.46
C ALA A 116 12.67 11.10 -5.79
N PRO A 117 12.36 12.19 -6.51
CA PRO A 117 11.50 13.23 -5.99
C PRO A 117 10.09 12.69 -5.70
N ALA A 118 9.49 13.17 -4.61
CA ALA A 118 8.11 12.85 -4.29
C ALA A 118 7.17 13.29 -5.41
N PRO A 119 6.23 12.44 -5.86
CA PRO A 119 5.33 12.79 -6.94
C PRO A 119 4.40 13.92 -6.52
N ALA A 120 4.09 14.80 -7.46
CA ALA A 120 2.99 15.74 -7.32
C ALA A 120 1.67 14.97 -7.42
N GLN A 121 0.78 15.20 -6.45
CA GLN A 121 -0.59 14.70 -6.52
C GLN A 121 -1.32 15.47 -7.62
N PRO A 122 -2.09 14.79 -8.49
CA PRO A 122 -3.01 15.49 -9.37
C PRO A 122 -3.97 16.32 -8.51
N ALA A 123 -4.19 17.58 -8.89
CA ALA A 123 -5.20 18.41 -8.23
C ALA A 123 -6.54 17.69 -8.31
N GLU A 124 -7.04 17.17 -7.19
CA GLU A 124 -8.35 16.52 -7.14
C GLU A 124 -9.38 17.54 -7.65
N ALA A 125 -9.99 17.24 -8.81
CA ALA A 125 -11.14 17.95 -9.30
C ALA A 125 -12.25 17.75 -8.26
N THR A 126 -12.47 18.79 -7.47
CA THR A 126 -13.59 18.90 -6.55
C THR A 126 -14.86 18.88 -7.40
N ALA A 127 -15.59 17.78 -7.38
CA ALA A 127 -16.91 17.63 -7.98
C ALA A 127 -17.96 17.50 -6.87
#